data_AF-A0A5B9ML53-F1
#
_entry.id   AF-A0A5B9ML53-F1
#
_cell.length_a   1.000
_cell.length_b   1.000
_cell.length_c   1.000
_cell.angle_alpha   90.00
_cell.angle_beta   90.00
_cell.angle_gamma   90.00
#
_symmetry.space_group_name_H-M   'P 1'
#
loop_
_entity.id
_entity.type
_entity.pdbx_description
1 polymer ?
#
loop_
_entity_poly.entity_id
_entity_poly.type
_entity_poly.pdbx_seq_one_letter_code
_entity_poly.pdbx_strand_id
1 'polypeptide(L)'
;MNAVPRHRLLSLLAECTGDEIWSVDHCRARRIPETWIQQLSDAYESGFKSDHQTIYTADGVTNQYHGVRDVDLAIRLAESMGIHVDANALARLGRARLVQAIKDAVMNGDDEL
;
A
#
# COMPACT_ATOMS: atom_id res chain seq x y z
N MET A 1 -18.40 -6.65 -11.63
CA MET A 1 -17.47 -6.01 -10.66
C MET A 1 -17.42 -6.89 -9.42
N ASN A 2 -16.33 -7.64 -9.22
CA ASN A 2 -16.18 -8.46 -8.02
C ASN A 2 -15.79 -7.54 -6.87
N ALA A 3 -16.77 -7.07 -6.09
CA ALA A 3 -16.52 -6.35 -4.85
C ALA A 3 -15.73 -7.27 -3.90
N VAL A 4 -14.56 -6.82 -3.45
CA VAL A 4 -13.80 -7.55 -2.43
C VAL A 4 -14.64 -7.55 -1.15
N PRO A 5 -14.91 -8.72 -0.53
CA PRO A 5 -15.71 -8.77 0.68
C PRO A 5 -15.11 -7.90 1.79
N ARG A 6 -15.95 -7.17 2.55
CA ARG A 6 -15.51 -6.25 3.61
C ARG A 6 -14.52 -6.88 4.58
N HIS A 7 -14.76 -8.11 5.05
CA HIS A 7 -13.86 -8.81 5.97
C HIS A 7 -12.43 -8.94 5.41
N ARG A 8 -12.30 -9.07 4.09
CA ARG A 8 -11.02 -9.21 3.42
C ARG A 8 -10.31 -7.88 3.26
N LEU A 9 -11.06 -6.80 2.99
CA LEU A 9 -10.52 -5.44 3.01
C LEU A 9 -9.92 -5.12 4.39
N LEU A 10 -10.63 -5.50 5.47
CA LEU A 10 -10.14 -5.35 6.84
C LEU A 10 -8.87 -6.16 7.11
N SER A 11 -8.82 -7.42 6.67
CA SER A 11 -7.61 -8.24 6.81
C SER A 11 -6.41 -7.62 6.09
N LEU A 12 -6.59 -7.14 4.86
CA LEU A 12 -5.52 -6.47 4.11
C LEU A 12 -5.08 -5.18 4.80
N LEU A 13 -6.02 -4.35 5.24
CA LEU A 13 -5.72 -3.10 5.93
C LEU A 13 -4.96 -3.34 7.24
N ALA A 14 -5.27 -4.42 7.97
CA ALA A 14 -4.58 -4.78 9.21
C ALA A 14 -3.08 -4.99 9.00
N GLU A 15 -2.68 -5.49 7.83
CA GLU A 15 -1.29 -5.75 7.46
C GLU A 15 -0.53 -4.49 7.02
N CYS A 16 -1.23 -3.43 6.60
CA CYS A 16 -0.60 -2.17 6.25
C CYS A 16 0.01 -1.52 7.51
N THR A 17 1.26 -1.09 7.41
CA THR A 17 1.99 -0.36 8.45
C THR A 17 2.27 1.09 8.07
N GLY A 18 2.30 1.38 6.76
CA GLY A 18 2.59 2.67 6.15
C GLY A 18 4.05 2.83 5.71
N ASP A 19 4.95 1.95 6.14
CA ASP A 19 6.38 2.05 5.83
C ASP A 19 6.91 0.88 4.99
N GLU A 20 6.03 0.00 4.53
CA GLU A 20 6.40 -1.16 3.72
C GLU A 20 6.11 -0.96 2.23
N ILE A 21 6.94 -1.62 1.41
CA ILE A 21 6.67 -1.80 -0.01
C ILE A 21 6.48 -3.29 -0.23
N TRP A 22 5.32 -3.67 -0.74
CA TRP A 22 4.99 -5.06 -1.04
C TRP A 22 5.38 -5.38 -2.48
N SER A 23 6.10 -6.49 -2.68
CA SER A 23 6.38 -6.96 -4.03
C SER A 23 5.08 -7.28 -4.76
N VAL A 24 5.10 -7.17 -6.09
CA VAL A 24 3.97 -7.56 -6.93
C VAL A 24 3.52 -9.00 -6.65
N ASP A 25 4.45 -9.92 -6.43
CA ASP A 25 4.12 -11.31 -6.11
C ASP A 25 3.47 -11.45 -4.72
N HIS A 26 3.90 -10.65 -3.74
CA HIS A 26 3.23 -10.58 -2.44
C HIS A 26 1.78 -10.08 -2.60
N CYS A 27 1.58 -9.00 -3.37
CA CYS A 27 0.25 -8.45 -3.65
C CYS A 27 -0.66 -9.49 -4.33
N ARG A 28 -0.14 -10.26 -5.29
CA ARG A 28 -0.86 -11.36 -5.95
C ARG A 28 -1.17 -12.50 -5.00
N ALA A 29 -0.25 -12.88 -4.11
CA ALA A 29 -0.48 -13.91 -3.09
C ALA A 29 -1.62 -13.51 -2.12
N ARG A 30 -1.70 -12.23 -1.76
CA ARG A 30 -2.83 -11.64 -1.01
C ARG A 30 -4.10 -11.45 -1.84
N ARG A 31 -4.02 -11.78 -3.13
CA ARG A 31 -5.03 -11.61 -4.19
C ARG A 31 -5.65 -10.22 -4.21
N ILE A 32 -4.79 -9.21 -4.10
CA ILE A 32 -5.13 -7.83 -4.45
C ILE A 32 -5.54 -7.80 -5.94
N PRO A 33 -6.57 -7.04 -6.34
CA PRO A 33 -6.96 -6.94 -7.74
C PRO A 33 -5.79 -6.52 -8.64
N GLU A 34 -5.57 -7.23 -9.76
CA GLU A 34 -4.44 -6.94 -10.66
C GLU A 34 -4.48 -5.49 -11.18
N THR A 35 -5.68 -4.93 -11.38
CA THR A 35 -5.84 -3.53 -11.79
C THR A 35 -5.31 -2.56 -10.74
N TRP A 36 -5.43 -2.86 -9.45
CA TRP A 36 -4.86 -2.03 -8.38
C TRP A 36 -3.35 -2.21 -8.32
N ILE A 37 -2.86 -3.43 -8.48
CA ILE A 37 -1.42 -3.69 -8.54
C ILE A 37 -0.79 -2.86 -9.67
N GLN A 38 -1.35 -2.92 -10.89
CA GLN A 38 -0.86 -2.15 -12.03
C GLN A 38 -0.93 -0.62 -11.83
N GLN A 39 -1.94 -0.13 -11.11
CA GLN A 39 -2.12 1.31 -10.86
C GLN A 39 -1.19 1.84 -9.76
N LEU A 40 -0.89 1.02 -8.76
CA LEU A 40 -0.17 1.42 -7.56
C LEU A 40 1.29 0.96 -7.56
N SER A 41 1.67 0.02 -8.43
CA SER A 41 3.04 -0.45 -8.50
C SER A 41 3.92 0.57 -9.17
N ASP A 42 5.05 0.89 -8.54
CA ASP A 42 6.07 1.77 -9.09
C ASP A 42 7.47 1.18 -8.85
N ALA A 43 8.44 1.66 -9.61
CA ALA A 43 9.85 1.33 -9.43
C ALA A 43 10.47 2.30 -8.40
N TYR A 44 10.55 1.87 -7.15
CA TYR A 44 11.14 2.68 -6.10
C TYR A 44 12.65 2.48 -6.04
N GLU A 45 13.43 3.54 -6.16
CA GLU A 45 14.87 3.50 -5.90
C GLU A 45 15.12 3.16 -4.43
N SER A 46 15.82 2.06 -4.18
CA SER A 46 16.32 1.77 -2.85
C SER A 46 17.36 2.84 -2.50
N GLY A 47 17.02 3.75 -1.57
CA GLY A 47 17.90 4.84 -1.19
C GLY A 47 19.23 4.31 -0.64
N PHE A 48 20.31 4.55 -1.37
CA PHE A 48 21.67 4.19 -0.98
C PHE A 48 22.03 4.74 0.40
N LYS A 49 22.23 3.83 1.37
CA LYS A 49 23.17 4.05 2.49
C LYS A 49 24.36 3.10 2.47
N SER A 50 24.39 2.08 1.59
CA SER A 50 25.49 1.13 1.48
C SER A 50 25.42 0.33 0.18
N ASP A 51 26.58 0.03 -0.43
CA ASP A 51 26.79 -0.86 -1.60
C ASP A 51 26.22 -2.29 -1.43
N HIS A 52 25.70 -2.64 -0.26
CA HIS A 52 25.17 -3.97 0.05
C HIS A 52 23.70 -4.23 -0.32
N GLN A 53 22.99 -3.29 -0.96
CA GLN A 53 21.56 -3.41 -1.29
C GLN A 53 21.28 -3.68 -2.78
N THR A 54 22.19 -4.42 -3.42
CA THR A 54 22.00 -4.88 -4.80
C THR A 54 20.89 -5.93 -4.89
N ILE A 55 19.83 -5.66 -5.65
CA ILE A 55 18.79 -6.65 -5.95
C ILE A 55 19.22 -7.42 -7.20
N TYR A 56 19.50 -8.71 -7.04
CA TYR A 56 19.82 -9.61 -8.14
C TYR A 56 18.52 -10.16 -8.73
N THR A 57 18.24 -9.80 -9.98
CA THR A 57 17.12 -10.34 -10.77
C THR A 57 17.66 -11.16 -11.93
N ALA A 58 16.80 -11.99 -12.55
CA ALA A 58 17.18 -12.77 -13.74
C ALA A 58 17.63 -11.88 -14.92
N ASP A 59 17.19 -10.61 -14.94
CA ASP A 59 17.50 -9.61 -15.96
C ASP A 59 18.70 -8.71 -15.60
N GLY A 60 19.37 -8.98 -14.48
CA GLY A 60 20.57 -8.27 -14.04
C GLY A 60 20.49 -7.65 -12.65
N VAL A 61 21.48 -6.82 -12.35
CA VAL A 61 21.60 -6.06 -11.10
C VAL A 61 20.74 -4.80 -11.20
N THR A 62 19.77 -4.64 -10.30
CA THR A 62 19.01 -3.39 -10.17
C THR A 62 19.02 -2.90 -8.72
N ASN A 63 18.97 -1.58 -8.56
CA ASN A 63 18.76 -0.90 -7.28
C ASN A 63 17.30 -0.46 -7.11
N GLN A 64 16.44 -0.79 -8.07
CA GLN A 64 15.02 -0.46 -8.07
C GLN A 64 14.22 -1.64 -7.53
N TYR A 65 13.44 -1.38 -6.50
CA TYR A 65 12.46 -2.33 -5.99
C TYR A 65 11.09 -2.01 -6.57
N HIS A 66 10.60 -2.89 -7.44
CA HIS A 66 9.27 -2.75 -8.03
C HIS A 66 8.20 -3.33 -7.09
N GLY A 67 7.28 -2.49 -6.64
CA GLY A 67 6.26 -2.90 -5.68
C GLY A 67 5.21 -1.83 -5.44
N VAL A 68 4.29 -2.13 -4.52
CA VAL A 68 3.19 -1.26 -4.11
C VAL A 68 3.48 -0.78 -2.69
N ARG A 69 3.45 0.54 -2.44
CA ARG A 69 3.53 1.04 -1.06
C ARG A 69 2.26 0.67 -0.32
N ASP A 70 2.40 0.12 0.88
CA ASP A 70 1.27 -0.30 1.68
C ASP A 70 0.37 0.87 2.11
N VAL A 71 0.91 2.09 2.23
CA VAL A 71 0.13 3.32 2.46
C VAL A 71 -0.78 3.66 1.28
N ASP A 72 -0.32 3.53 0.04
CA ASP A 72 -1.14 3.80 -1.14
C ASP A 72 -2.24 2.74 -1.28
N LEU A 73 -1.89 1.48 -0.96
CA LEU A 73 -2.86 0.40 -0.86
C LEU A 73 -3.89 0.68 0.24
N ALA A 74 -3.48 1.15 1.41
CA ALA A 74 -4.38 1.49 2.52
C ALA A 74 -5.36 2.61 2.14
N ILE A 75 -4.90 3.65 1.45
CA ILE A 75 -5.75 4.72 0.90
C ILE A 75 -6.77 4.11 -0.07
N ARG A 76 -6.31 3.27 -1.01
CA ARG A 76 -7.19 2.63 -1.99
C ARG A 76 -8.25 1.72 -1.34
N LEU A 77 -7.86 1.01 -0.29
CA LEU A 77 -8.77 0.19 0.52
C LEU A 77 -9.83 1.07 1.20
N ALA A 78 -9.42 2.18 1.81
CA ALA A 78 -10.30 3.15 2.47
C ALA A 78 -11.35 3.72 1.51
N GLU A 79 -10.91 4.20 0.35
CA GLU A 79 -11.81 4.71 -0.71
C GLU A 79 -12.81 3.65 -1.17
N SER A 80 -12.37 2.39 -1.32
CA SER A 80 -13.27 1.29 -1.72
C SER A 80 -14.33 0.96 -0.66
N MET A 81 -14.09 1.35 0.59
CA MET A 81 -15.03 1.22 1.71
C MET A 81 -15.90 2.48 1.89
N GLY A 82 -15.69 3.53 1.09
CA GLY A 82 -16.45 4.79 1.16
C GLY A 82 -15.79 5.89 1.99
N ILE A 83 -14.59 5.66 2.54
CA ILE A 83 -13.86 6.65 3.33
C ILE A 83 -13.07 7.56 2.40
N HIS A 84 -13.41 8.85 2.40
CA HIS A 84 -12.68 9.84 1.64
C HIS A 84 -11.40 10.24 2.37
N VAL A 85 -10.25 10.07 1.73
CA VAL A 85 -8.95 10.49 2.29
C VAL A 85 -8.50 11.76 1.59
N ASP A 86 -8.31 12.84 2.34
CA ASP A 86 -7.81 14.11 1.83
C ASP A 86 -6.45 13.92 1.12
N ALA A 87 -6.30 14.55 -0.04
CA ALA A 87 -5.10 14.42 -0.86
C ALA A 87 -3.82 14.90 -0.16
N ASN A 88 -3.94 15.77 0.85
CA ASN A 88 -2.82 16.26 1.66
C ASN A 88 -2.67 15.49 2.99
N ALA A 89 -3.55 14.55 3.32
CA ALA A 89 -3.49 13.78 4.56
C ALA A 89 -2.14 13.06 4.71
N LEU A 90 -1.61 12.51 3.61
CA LEU A 90 -0.30 11.87 3.57
C LEU A 90 0.83 12.82 3.95
N ALA A 91 0.82 14.04 3.40
CA ALA A 91 1.82 15.06 3.70
C ALA A 91 1.70 15.59 5.14
N ARG A 92 0.48 15.69 5.67
CA ARG A 92 0.21 16.21 7.02
C ARG A 92 0.56 15.22 8.12
N LEU A 93 0.19 13.95 7.95
CA LEU A 93 0.31 12.93 8.99
C LEU A 93 1.60 12.10 8.87
N GLY A 94 2.13 11.95 7.65
CA GLY A 94 3.13 10.94 7.33
C GLY A 94 2.49 9.56 7.16
N ARG A 95 3.24 8.64 6.54
CA ARG A 95 2.68 7.37 6.03
C ARG A 95 2.09 6.47 7.12
N ALA A 96 2.88 6.13 8.15
CA ALA A 96 2.43 5.26 9.23
C ALA A 96 1.24 5.82 10.01
N ARG A 97 1.25 7.13 10.28
CA ARG A 97 0.16 7.79 11.00
C ARG A 97 -1.12 7.87 10.16
N LEU A 98 -1.00 8.06 8.84
CA LEU A 98 -2.16 7.99 7.94
C LEU A 98 -2.78 6.59 7.94
N VAL A 99 -1.97 5.53 7.85
CA VAL A 99 -2.48 4.16 7.91
C VAL A 99 -3.21 3.88 9.22
N GLN A 100 -2.70 4.38 10.35
CA GLN A 100 -3.41 4.28 11.63
C GLN A 100 -4.71 5.07 11.63
N ALA A 101 -4.72 6.30 11.12
CA ALA A 101 -5.95 7.10 11.01
C ALA A 101 -7.02 6.40 10.14
N ILE A 102 -6.61 5.75 9.04
CA ILE A 102 -7.49 4.92 8.21
C ILE A 102 -8.06 3.74 9.00
N LYS A 103 -7.23 3.04 9.78
CA LYS A 103 -7.69 1.94 10.63
C LYS A 103 -8.71 2.43 11.65
N ASP A 104 -8.43 3.55 12.32
CA ASP A 104 -9.33 4.14 13.31
C ASP A 104 -10.66 4.54 12.68
N ALA A 105 -10.65 5.22 11.53
CA ALA A 105 -11.87 5.60 10.79
C ALA A 105 -12.72 4.39 10.42
N VAL A 106 -12.11 3.33 9.90
CA VAL A 106 -12.81 2.08 9.55
C VAL A 106 -13.45 1.41 10.76
N MET A 107 -12.80 1.49 11.93
CA MET A 107 -13.29 0.90 13.18
C MET A 107 -14.41 1.74 13.80
N ASN A 108 -14.31 3.06 13.72
CA ASN A 108 -15.30 4.01 14.24
C ASN A 108 -16.52 4.15 13.31
N GLY A 109 -16.36 3.84 12.02
CA GLY A 109 -17.37 4.10 10.99
C GLY A 109 -17.36 5.55 10.52
N ASP A 110 -16.20 6.18 10.50
CA ASP A 110 -16.01 7.53 9.95
C ASP A 110 -15.91 7.47 8.41
N ASP A 111 -16.43 8.48 7.73
CA ASP A 111 -16.48 8.53 6.25
C ASP A 111 -15.44 9.50 5.63
N GLU A 112 -14.67 10.24 6.44
CA GLU A 112 -13.71 11.27 5.98
C GLU A 112 -12.46 11.37 6.87
N LEU A 113 -11.29 11.60 6.24
CA LEU A 113 -9.97 11.74 6.88
C LEU A 113 -9.11 12.87 6.29
#